data_AF-A0A1B8SIF1-F1
#
_entry.id   AF-A0A1B8SIF1-F1
#
_cell.length_a   1.000
_cell.length_b   1.000
_cell.length_c   1.000
_cell.angle_alpha   90.00
_cell.angle_beta   90.00
_cell.angle_gamma   90.00
#
_symmetry.space_group_name_H-M   'P 1'
#
loop_
_entity.id
_entity.type
_entity.pdbx_description
1 polymer ?
#
loop_
_entity_poly.entity_id
_entity_poly.type
_entity_poly.pdbx_seq_one_letter_code
_entity_poly.pdbx_strand_id
1 'polypeptide(L)'
;MRTTTRGSLNRLVLAAAAVGIIGAVAASASGTTAPADAAPAPCTAAGLANTASGVLNQAGGFLNDHPEANDVLTSAATMPPDQARSSVQGYFVGHLDQLSTLQNIAQPLTDLKNQCGITVSPTQLATLLETVSK
;
A
#
# COMPACT_ATOMS: atom_id res chain seq x y z
N MET A 1 9.47 70.29 -46.21
CA MET A 1 10.33 69.52 -47.12
C MET A 1 10.51 68.12 -46.55
N ARG A 2 10.24 67.08 -47.37
CA ARG A 2 10.94 65.78 -47.45
C ARG A 2 10.92 64.85 -46.21
N THR A 3 10.08 63.80 -46.22
CA THR A 3 10.32 62.43 -46.75
C THR A 3 11.11 61.50 -45.81
N THR A 4 10.41 60.46 -45.36
CA THR A 4 10.74 59.03 -45.56
C THR A 4 12.08 58.47 -45.07
N THR A 5 11.94 57.33 -44.38
CA THR A 5 12.69 56.06 -44.51
C THR A 5 13.99 55.79 -43.75
N ARG A 6 14.00 54.54 -43.26
CA ARG A 6 15.07 53.52 -43.29
C ARG A 6 16.18 53.62 -42.26
N GLY A 7 16.48 52.46 -41.71
CA GLY A 7 17.88 52.13 -41.42
C GLY A 7 18.03 51.19 -40.25
N SER A 8 17.82 49.91 -40.53
CA SER A 8 18.01 48.77 -39.64
C SER A 8 19.42 48.67 -39.05
N LEU A 9 19.46 47.92 -37.93
CA LEU A 9 20.55 47.11 -37.38
C LEU A 9 21.28 47.71 -36.17
N ASN A 10 20.87 47.26 -34.98
CA ASN A 10 21.85 46.83 -33.99
C ASN A 10 21.39 45.55 -33.31
N ARG A 11 22.31 44.59 -33.24
CA ARG A 11 22.13 43.22 -32.78
C ARG A 11 22.14 43.12 -31.25
N LEU A 12 21.64 41.96 -30.79
CA LEU A 12 21.74 41.36 -29.45
C LEU A 12 20.84 41.97 -28.36
N VAL A 13 19.72 41.29 -28.09
CA VAL A 13 19.45 40.64 -26.79
C VAL A 13 18.64 39.38 -27.08
N LEU A 14 19.12 38.22 -26.64
CA LEU A 14 18.38 36.95 -26.67
C LEU A 14 17.14 37.07 -25.78
N ALA A 15 15.97 37.06 -26.40
CA ALA A 15 14.69 36.86 -25.71
C ALA A 15 14.26 35.39 -25.87
N ALA A 16 13.85 34.79 -24.76
CA ALA A 16 13.33 33.44 -24.67
C ALA A 16 12.03 33.27 -25.48
N ALA A 17 11.92 32.18 -26.23
CA ALA A 17 10.69 31.42 -26.43
C ALA A 17 10.98 30.09 -27.14
N ALA A 18 10.23 29.07 -26.74
CA ALA A 18 10.33 27.67 -27.10
C ALA A 18 10.21 27.38 -28.61
N VAL A 19 10.84 26.27 -29.04
CA VAL A 19 10.20 25.04 -29.55
C VAL A 19 11.26 24.20 -30.29
N GLY A 20 11.44 22.96 -29.82
CA GLY A 20 11.84 21.78 -30.60
C GLY A 20 13.27 21.73 -31.14
N ILE A 21 13.98 20.62 -30.87
CA ILE A 21 14.62 19.68 -31.82
C ILE A 21 15.58 18.79 -30.99
N ILE A 22 15.22 17.50 -30.91
CA ILE A 22 16.11 16.31 -30.94
C ILE A 22 17.44 16.43 -30.16
N GLY A 23 17.47 15.86 -28.94
CA GLY A 23 18.70 15.51 -28.23
C GLY A 23 18.88 14.00 -28.19
N ALA A 24 19.61 13.45 -29.16
CA ALA A 24 20.04 12.05 -29.16
C ALA A 24 21.25 11.87 -28.22
N VAL A 25 21.02 11.07 -27.18
CA VAL A 25 21.91 10.14 -26.46
C VAL A 25 23.43 10.38 -26.40
N ALA A 26 23.95 10.43 -25.16
CA ALA A 26 25.14 9.69 -24.78
C ALA A 26 24.98 9.19 -23.33
N ALA A 27 24.88 7.87 -23.20
CA ALA A 27 24.75 7.14 -21.95
C ALA A 27 26.09 7.07 -21.21
N SER A 28 26.06 7.14 -19.87
CA SER A 28 26.64 6.13 -18.97
C SER A 28 26.87 6.73 -17.57
N ALA A 29 25.93 6.50 -16.66
CA ALA A 29 26.20 6.29 -15.24
C ALA A 29 24.91 5.77 -14.60
N SER A 30 24.97 4.54 -14.10
CA SER A 30 23.93 3.90 -13.32
C SER A 30 23.63 4.71 -12.06
N GLY A 31 22.75 5.68 -12.18
CA GLY A 31 22.19 6.44 -11.08
C GLY A 31 20.68 6.34 -11.20
N THR A 32 20.08 5.39 -10.47
CA THR A 32 18.64 5.34 -10.27
C THR A 32 18.20 6.68 -9.68
N THR A 33 17.62 7.54 -10.50
CA THR A 33 16.78 8.63 -10.01
C THR A 33 15.54 7.97 -9.41
N ALA A 34 15.61 7.68 -8.11
CA ALA A 34 14.42 7.30 -7.37
C ALA A 34 13.39 8.42 -7.57
N PRO A 35 12.15 8.11 -7.99
CA PRO A 35 11.11 9.12 -7.98
C PRO A 35 10.89 9.53 -6.52
N ALA A 36 10.53 10.79 -6.32
CA ALA A 36 9.96 11.25 -5.06
C ALA A 36 8.86 10.25 -4.65
N ASP A 37 9.08 9.58 -3.51
CA ASP A 37 8.05 8.86 -2.76
C ASP A 37 7.22 7.88 -3.62
N ALA A 38 7.86 7.01 -4.40
CA ALA A 38 7.16 5.83 -4.89
C ALA A 38 6.76 5.00 -3.67
N ALA A 39 5.48 5.05 -3.30
CA ALA A 39 4.89 4.09 -2.37
C ALA A 39 5.34 2.68 -2.79
N PRO A 40 5.72 1.80 -1.83
CA PRO A 40 6.19 0.46 -2.15
C PRO A 40 5.24 -0.19 -3.14
N ALA A 41 5.77 -0.82 -4.20
CA ALA A 41 4.92 -1.49 -5.18
C ALA A 41 4.00 -2.48 -4.43
N PRO A 42 2.67 -2.27 -4.46
CA PRO A 42 1.75 -2.98 -3.56
C PRO A 42 1.80 -4.49 -3.85
N CYS A 43 2.00 -4.86 -5.12
CA CYS A 43 2.06 -6.23 -5.60
C CYS A 43 3.43 -6.90 -5.40
N THR A 44 4.03 -6.72 -4.24
CA THR A 44 5.28 -7.38 -3.83
C THR A 44 5.10 -8.05 -2.47
N ALA A 45 5.99 -8.98 -2.12
CA ALA A 45 5.99 -9.59 -0.78
C ALA A 45 6.14 -8.52 0.32
N ALA A 46 6.98 -7.50 0.09
CA ALA A 46 7.13 -6.37 1.00
C ALA A 46 5.85 -5.52 1.11
N GLY A 47 5.18 -5.24 -0.01
CA GLY A 47 3.90 -4.52 -0.03
C GLY A 47 2.80 -5.25 0.74
N LEU A 48 2.70 -6.57 0.56
CA LEU A 48 1.80 -7.43 1.33
C LEU A 48 2.13 -7.42 2.83
N ALA A 49 3.39 -7.58 3.20
CA ALA A 49 3.82 -7.58 4.59
C ALA A 49 3.54 -6.23 5.29
N ASN A 50 3.79 -5.11 4.61
CA ASN A 50 3.51 -3.77 5.13
C ASN A 50 2.00 -3.56 5.34
N THR A 51 1.18 -3.99 4.37
CA THR A 51 -0.29 -3.93 4.47
C THR A 51 -0.79 -4.79 5.63
N ALA A 52 -0.32 -6.04 5.72
CA ALA A 52 -0.68 -6.95 6.80
C ALA A 52 -0.28 -6.40 8.18
N SER A 53 0.91 -5.81 8.30
CA SER A 53 1.37 -5.21 9.56
C SER A 53 0.48 -4.05 10.00
N GLY A 54 0.04 -3.20 9.07
CA GLY A 54 -0.91 -2.12 9.37
C GLY A 54 -2.27 -2.65 9.82
N VAL A 55 -2.81 -3.66 9.13
CA VAL A 55 -4.07 -4.33 9.52
C VAL A 55 -3.97 -4.95 10.91
N LEU A 56 -2.88 -5.66 11.20
CA LEU A 56 -2.67 -6.30 12.50
C LEU A 56 -2.48 -5.26 13.62
N ASN A 57 -1.83 -4.14 13.35
CA ASN A 57 -1.71 -3.05 14.32
C ASN A 57 -3.08 -2.47 14.70
N GLN A 58 -3.93 -2.19 13.70
CA GLN A 58 -5.30 -1.69 13.93
C GLN A 58 -6.16 -2.72 14.67
N ALA A 59 -6.06 -3.99 14.29
CA ALA A 59 -6.75 -5.07 14.98
C ALA A 59 -6.30 -5.17 16.45
N GLY A 60 -5.01 -5.04 16.73
CA GLY A 60 -4.47 -4.99 18.10
C GLY A 60 -5.03 -3.83 18.92
N GLY A 61 -5.12 -2.63 18.31
CA GLY A 61 -5.76 -1.47 18.94
C GLY A 61 -7.24 -1.74 19.26
N PHE A 62 -8.00 -2.24 18.28
CA PHE A 62 -9.39 -2.64 18.48
C PHE A 62 -9.55 -3.63 19.64
N LEU A 63 -8.73 -4.69 19.68
CA LEU A 63 -8.82 -5.71 20.73
C LEU A 63 -8.41 -5.18 22.10
N ASN A 64 -7.46 -4.26 22.18
CA ASN A 64 -7.11 -3.59 23.44
C ASN A 64 -8.28 -2.77 23.99
N ASP A 65 -9.06 -2.15 23.10
CA ASP A 65 -10.24 -1.36 23.46
C ASP A 65 -11.50 -2.23 23.71
N HIS A 66 -11.44 -3.51 23.34
CA HIS A 66 -12.52 -4.49 23.47
C HIS A 66 -12.03 -5.75 24.23
N PRO A 67 -11.85 -5.67 25.56
CA PRO A 67 -11.23 -6.74 26.35
C PRO A 67 -12.00 -8.07 26.24
N GLU A 68 -13.32 -8.03 26.13
CA GLU A 68 -14.15 -9.24 25.97
C GLU A 68 -13.86 -9.98 24.66
N ALA A 69 -13.76 -9.24 23.54
CA ALA A 69 -13.41 -9.80 22.24
C ALA A 69 -11.98 -10.36 22.26
N ASN A 70 -11.07 -9.63 22.90
CA ASN A 70 -9.70 -10.07 23.10
C ASN A 70 -9.60 -11.37 23.90
N ASP A 71 -10.36 -11.50 24.99
CA ASP A 71 -10.38 -12.69 25.83
C ASP A 71 -10.94 -13.91 25.09
N VAL A 72 -12.01 -13.73 24.31
CA VAL A 72 -12.61 -14.79 23.49
C VAL A 72 -11.60 -15.29 22.44
N LEU A 73 -10.97 -14.37 21.70
CA LEU A 73 -10.00 -14.72 20.66
C LEU A 73 -8.72 -15.32 21.24
N THR A 74 -8.26 -14.83 22.39
CA THR A 74 -7.10 -15.38 23.11
C THR A 74 -7.37 -16.80 23.60
N SER A 75 -8.54 -17.02 24.20
CA SER A 75 -8.92 -18.35 24.68
C SER A 75 -9.07 -19.34 23.53
N ALA A 76 -9.67 -18.90 22.42
CA ALA A 76 -9.84 -19.71 21.21
C ALA A 76 -8.51 -20.23 20.62
N ALA A 77 -7.40 -19.51 20.82
CA ALA A 77 -6.08 -19.91 20.30
C ALA A 77 -5.55 -21.24 20.87
N THR A 78 -6.05 -21.68 22.03
CA THR A 78 -5.63 -22.94 22.67
C THR A 78 -6.69 -24.05 22.60
N MET A 79 -7.85 -23.75 22.02
CA MET A 79 -8.95 -24.70 21.91
C MET A 79 -8.78 -25.64 20.70
N PRO A 80 -9.42 -26.81 20.73
CA PRO A 80 -9.61 -27.61 19.52
C PRO A 80 -10.29 -26.78 18.42
N PRO A 81 -9.92 -26.93 17.13
CA PRO A 81 -10.37 -26.04 16.05
C PRO A 81 -11.88 -25.83 15.95
N ASP A 82 -12.67 -26.87 16.15
CA ASP A 82 -14.14 -26.76 16.06
C ASP A 82 -14.74 -26.02 17.25
N GLN A 83 -14.15 -26.18 18.45
CA GLN A 83 -14.54 -25.42 19.63
C GLN A 83 -14.15 -23.96 19.50
N ALA A 84 -12.95 -23.67 19.00
CA ALA A 84 -12.50 -22.31 18.72
C ALA A 84 -13.45 -21.59 17.77
N ARG A 85 -13.82 -22.23 16.64
CA ARG A 85 -14.78 -21.69 15.67
C ARG A 85 -16.14 -21.41 16.31
N SER A 86 -16.68 -22.36 17.06
CA SER A 86 -17.97 -22.20 17.72
C SER A 86 -17.95 -21.08 18.77
N SER A 87 -16.87 -20.95 19.54
CA SER A 87 -16.69 -19.91 20.57
C SER A 87 -16.68 -18.52 19.93
N VAL A 88 -15.83 -18.33 18.91
CA VAL A 88 -15.72 -17.05 18.20
C VAL A 88 -17.02 -16.68 17.50
N GLN A 89 -17.69 -17.62 16.83
CA GLN A 89 -18.98 -17.37 16.20
C GLN A 89 -20.06 -17.01 17.22
N GLY A 90 -20.13 -17.73 18.34
CA GLY A 90 -21.08 -17.47 19.41
C GLY A 90 -20.95 -16.05 19.97
N TYR A 91 -19.72 -15.57 20.15
CA TYR A 91 -19.47 -14.19 20.56
C TYR A 91 -19.97 -13.19 19.51
N PHE A 92 -19.47 -13.28 18.26
CA PHE A 92 -19.76 -12.26 17.26
C PHE A 92 -21.22 -12.22 16.78
N VAL A 93 -22.01 -13.29 16.98
CA VAL A 93 -23.47 -13.24 16.75
C VAL A 93 -24.16 -12.19 17.66
N GLY A 94 -23.64 -11.95 18.87
CA GLY A 94 -24.10 -10.89 19.77
C GLY A 94 -23.42 -9.53 19.56
N HIS A 95 -22.35 -9.48 18.77
CA HIS A 95 -21.48 -8.32 18.59
C HIS A 95 -21.20 -8.04 17.10
N LEU A 96 -22.26 -7.86 16.32
CA LEU A 96 -22.16 -7.70 14.86
C LEU A 96 -21.46 -6.39 14.44
N ASP A 97 -21.53 -5.35 15.26
CA ASP A 97 -20.82 -4.08 15.07
C ASP A 97 -19.30 -4.27 15.19
N GLN A 98 -18.85 -5.04 16.19
CA GLN A 98 -17.45 -5.41 16.37
C GLN A 98 -16.95 -6.27 15.22
N LEU A 99 -17.76 -7.24 14.78
CA LEU A 99 -17.45 -8.06 13.62
C LEU A 99 -17.29 -7.21 12.35
N SER A 100 -18.20 -6.26 12.11
CA SER A 100 -18.12 -5.35 10.97
C SER A 100 -16.86 -4.48 11.04
N THR A 101 -16.50 -4.00 12.23
CA THR A 101 -15.28 -3.21 12.44
C THR A 101 -14.03 -4.02 12.09
N LEU A 102 -13.92 -5.26 12.57
CA LEU A 102 -12.80 -6.15 12.21
C LEU A 102 -12.76 -6.47 10.71
N GLN A 103 -13.93 -6.64 10.07
CA GLN A 103 -14.00 -6.82 8.61
C GLN A 103 -13.51 -5.58 7.86
N ASN A 104 -13.83 -4.38 8.35
CA ASN A 104 -13.35 -3.11 7.80
C ASN A 104 -11.84 -2.96 7.96
N ILE A 105 -11.30 -3.30 9.15
CA ILE A 105 -9.85 -3.34 9.41
C ILE A 105 -9.14 -4.28 8.42
N ALA A 106 -9.76 -5.39 8.04
CA ALA A 106 -9.21 -6.36 7.10
C ALA A 106 -9.37 -5.99 5.60
N GLN A 107 -10.11 -4.93 5.26
CA GLN A 107 -10.35 -4.55 3.85
C GLN A 107 -9.08 -4.31 3.04
N PRO A 108 -8.03 -3.64 3.55
CA PRO A 108 -6.81 -3.37 2.77
C PRO A 108 -6.17 -4.65 2.20
N LEU A 109 -6.27 -5.78 2.90
CA LEU A 109 -5.78 -7.07 2.40
C LEU A 109 -6.66 -7.63 1.28
N THR A 110 -7.97 -7.43 1.37
CA THR A 110 -8.91 -7.83 0.32
C THR A 110 -8.72 -7.01 -0.94
N ASP A 111 -8.54 -5.70 -0.79
CA ASP A 111 -8.26 -4.78 -1.89
C ASP A 111 -6.95 -5.13 -2.57
N LEU A 112 -5.90 -5.41 -1.79
CA LEU A 112 -4.60 -5.81 -2.31
C LEU A 112 -4.67 -7.13 -3.10
N LYS A 113 -5.39 -8.12 -2.56
CA LYS A 113 -5.66 -9.40 -3.26
C LYS A 113 -6.31 -9.15 -4.61
N ASN A 114 -7.35 -8.31 -4.65
CA ASN A 114 -8.10 -8.00 -5.87
C ASN A 114 -7.24 -7.21 -6.88
N GLN A 115 -6.45 -6.25 -6.40
CA GLN A 115 -5.60 -5.40 -7.24
C GLN A 115 -4.44 -6.19 -7.86
N CYS A 116 -3.83 -7.09 -7.11
CA CYS A 116 -2.58 -7.75 -7.51
C CYS A 116 -2.77 -9.19 -8.02
N GLY A 117 -3.99 -9.74 -7.98
CA GLY A 117 -4.25 -11.14 -8.32
C GLY A 117 -3.57 -12.14 -7.36
N ILE A 118 -3.14 -11.66 -6.19
CA ILE A 118 -2.40 -12.44 -5.21
C ILE A 118 -3.41 -13.22 -4.38
N THR A 119 -3.57 -14.52 -4.63
CA THR A 119 -4.40 -15.40 -3.77
C THR A 119 -3.59 -15.84 -2.55
N VAL A 120 -3.07 -14.89 -1.78
CA VAL A 120 -2.44 -15.18 -0.48
C VAL A 120 -3.50 -15.01 0.59
N SER A 121 -3.97 -16.15 1.08
CA SER A 121 -4.78 -16.24 2.29
C SER A 121 -3.89 -16.10 3.53
N PRO A 122 -4.46 -15.68 4.68
CA PRO A 122 -3.74 -15.70 5.96
C PRO A 122 -3.11 -17.06 6.27
N THR A 123 -3.76 -18.16 5.90
CA THR A 123 -3.23 -19.53 6.09
C THR A 123 -1.98 -19.79 5.23
N GLN A 124 -1.95 -19.33 3.99
CA GLN A 124 -0.75 -19.46 3.15
C GLN A 124 0.40 -18.61 3.67
N LEU A 125 0.11 -17.39 4.16
CA LEU A 125 1.12 -16.55 4.80
C LEU A 125 1.69 -17.24 6.06
N ALA A 126 0.82 -17.78 6.91
CA ALA A 126 1.24 -18.52 8.11
C ALA A 126 2.08 -19.75 7.75
N THR A 127 1.70 -20.49 6.70
CA THR A 127 2.45 -21.66 6.21
C THR A 127 3.83 -21.25 5.68
N LEU A 128 3.92 -20.12 4.97
CA LEU A 128 5.18 -19.57 4.49
C LEU A 128 6.09 -19.18 5.67
N LEU A 129 5.56 -18.46 6.66
CA LEU A 129 6.26 -18.08 7.88
C LEU A 129 6.81 -19.30 8.63
N GLU A 130 5.98 -20.33 8.82
CA GLU A 130 6.37 -21.61 9.44
C GLU A 130 7.44 -22.35 8.65
N THR A 131 7.48 -22.17 7.33
CA THR A 131 8.48 -22.80 6.45
C THR A 131 9.84 -22.10 6.56
N VAL A 132 9.87 -20.77 6.68
CA VAL A 132 11.12 -19.99 6.78
C VAL A 132 11.69 -19.93 8.20
N SER A 133 10.91 -20.28 9.21
CA SER A 133 11.35 -20.36 10.61
C SER A 133 12.03 -21.69 10.98
N LYS A 134 12.13 -22.62 10.03
CA LYS A 134 12.82 -23.91 10.16
C LYS A 134 14.17 -23.88 9.47
#